data_AF-A0A6B8RED8-F1
#
_entry.id   AF-A0A6B8RED8-F1
#
_cell.length_a   1.000
_cell.length_b   1.000
_cell.length_c   1.000
_cell.angle_alpha   90.00
_cell.angle_beta   90.00
_cell.angle_gamma   90.00
#
_symmetry.space_group_name_H-M   'P 1'
#
loop_
_entity.id
_entity.type
_entity.pdbx_description
1 polymer ?
#
loop_
_entity_poly.entity_id
_entity_poly.type
_entity_poly.pdbx_seq_one_letter_code
_entity_poly.pdbx_strand_id
1 'polypeptide(L)' 'MNAKTNLRHQRFNTFHNKHNQRVADFHKRHATQIANGDNGNSLLARWERFVYNKALDILKIFKK' A
#
# COMPACT_ATOMS: atom_id res chain seq x y z
N MET A 1 1.02 -30.35 -22.36
CA MET A 1 0.65 -29.60 -21.13
C MET A 1 -0.86 -29.77 -20.89
N ASN A 2 -1.28 -30.07 -19.65
CA ASN A 2 -2.67 -30.45 -19.35
C ASN A 2 -3.56 -29.19 -19.29
N ALA A 3 -4.71 -29.17 -19.99
CA ALA A 3 -5.60 -28.01 -20.01
C ALA A 3 -6.06 -27.59 -18.59
N LYS A 4 -6.21 -28.55 -17.67
CA LYS A 4 -6.58 -28.30 -16.27
C LYS A 4 -5.49 -27.55 -15.50
N THR A 5 -4.21 -27.79 -15.78
CA THR A 5 -3.10 -27.09 -15.10
C THR A 5 -3.02 -25.63 -15.56
N ASN A 6 -3.19 -25.37 -16.86
CA ASN A 6 -3.19 -24.00 -17.41
C ASN A 6 -4.32 -23.14 -16.83
N LEU A 7 -5.53 -23.68 -16.69
CA LEU A 7 -6.66 -22.97 -16.06
C LEU A 7 -6.41 -22.65 -14.58
N ARG A 8 -5.76 -23.56 -13.84
CA ARG A 8 -5.38 -23.34 -12.44
C ARG A 8 -4.37 -22.19 -12.31
N HIS A 9 -3.33 -22.17 -13.16
CA HIS A 9 -2.33 -21.11 -13.16
C HIS A 9 -2.93 -19.74 -13.50
N GLN A 10 -3.82 -19.67 -14.49
CA GLN A 10 -4.50 -18.43 -14.87
C GLN A 10 -5.39 -17.90 -13.74
N ARG A 11 -6.14 -18.77 -13.06
CA ARG A 11 -6.99 -18.38 -11.93
C ARG A 11 -6.15 -17.86 -10.76
N PHE A 12 -5.04 -18.53 -10.45
CA PHE A 12 -4.13 -18.10 -9.38
C PHE A 12 -3.47 -16.75 -9.70
N ASN A 13 -2.96 -16.58 -10.92
CA ASN A 13 -2.40 -15.31 -11.39
C ASN A 13 -3.42 -14.17 -11.30
N THR A 14 -4.66 -14.42 -11.73
CA THR A 14 -5.76 -13.45 -11.65
C THR A 14 -6.07 -13.07 -10.20
N PHE A 15 -6.12 -14.06 -9.29
CA PHE A 15 -6.35 -13.79 -7.87
C PHE A 15 -5.23 -12.93 -7.27
N HIS A 16 -3.97 -13.26 -7.56
CA HIS A 16 -2.81 -12.53 -7.06
C HIS A 16 -2.78 -11.09 -7.58
N ASN A 17 -3.01 -10.88 -8.88
CA ASN A 17 -3.10 -9.54 -9.46
C ASN A 17 -4.24 -8.71 -8.85
N LYS A 18 -5.41 -9.33 -8.64
CA LYS A 18 -6.53 -8.66 -7.95
C LYS A 18 -6.21 -8.33 -6.50
N HIS A 19 -5.49 -9.19 -5.78
CA HIS A 19 -5.04 -8.90 -4.42
C HIS A 19 -4.06 -7.73 -4.40
N ASN A 20 -3.04 -7.75 -5.27
CA ASN A 20 -2.04 -6.68 -5.37
C ASN A 20 -2.70 -5.33 -5.71
N GLN A 21 -3.69 -5.33 -6.60
CA GLN A 21 -4.47 -4.13 -6.91
C GLN A 21 -5.18 -3.59 -5.66
N ARG A 22 -5.89 -4.45 -4.91
CA ARG A 22 -6.56 -4.03 -3.67
C ARG A 22 -5.60 -3.51 -2.61
N VAL A 23 -4.42 -4.13 -2.47
CA VAL A 23 -3.38 -3.68 -1.54
C VAL A 23 -2.81 -2.32 -1.96
N ALA A 24 -2.55 -2.12 -3.26
CA ALA A 24 -2.11 -0.83 -3.77
C ALA A 24 -3.17 0.27 -3.52
N ASP A 25 -4.44 -0.03 -3.75
CA ASP A 25 -5.54 0.93 -3.52
C ASP A 25 -5.79 1.18 -2.03
N PHE A 26 -5.52 0.21 -1.16
CA PHE A 26 -5.49 0.41 0.28
C PHE A 26 -4.37 1.37 0.68
N HIS A 27 -3.12 1.11 0.27
CA HIS A 27 -1.98 1.96 0.61
C HIS A 27 -2.14 3.40 0.11
N LYS A 28 -2.67 3.61 -1.09
CA LYS A 28 -2.96 4.95 -1.62
C LYS A 28 -3.91 5.72 -0.69
N ARG A 29 -5.06 5.12 -0.36
CA ARG A 29 -6.05 5.74 0.54
C ARG A 29 -5.49 5.97 1.93
N HIS A 30 -4.75 5.01 2.46
CA HIS A 30 -4.18 5.09 3.81
C HIS A 30 -3.10 6.18 3.91
N ALA A 31 -2.24 6.31 2.90
CA ALA A 31 -1.25 7.39 2.86
C ALA A 31 -1.93 8.78 2.88
N THR A 32 -3.06 8.95 2.16
CA THR A 32 -3.87 10.17 2.21
C THR A 32 -4.44 10.41 3.62
N GLN A 33 -4.94 9.38 4.29
CA GLN A 33 -5.44 9.50 5.67
C GLN A 33 -4.34 9.91 6.64
N ILE A 34 -3.13 9.34 6.52
CA ILE A 34 -1.98 9.72 7.35
C ILE A 34 -1.61 11.19 7.11
N ALA A 35 -1.53 11.62 5.84
CA ALA A 35 -1.20 13.00 5.47
C ALA A 35 -2.22 14.02 6.01
N ASN A 36 -3.51 13.67 6.00
CA ASN A 36 -4.59 14.51 6.51
C ASN A 36 -4.74 14.45 8.04
N GLY A 37 -4.16 13.45 8.70
CA GLY A 37 -4.35 13.22 10.13
C GLY A 37 -5.58 12.40 10.51
N ASP A 38 -6.24 11.81 9.53
CA ASP A 38 -7.48 11.03 9.66
C ASP A 38 -7.22 9.54 10.00
N ASN A 39 -5.96 9.13 10.23
CA ASN A 39 -5.60 7.74 10.58
C ASN A 39 -5.88 7.36 12.05
N GLY A 40 -6.58 8.24 12.81
CA GLY A 40 -6.97 8.01 14.19
C GLY A 40 -5.95 8.51 15.23
N ASN A 41 -6.29 8.48 16.51
CA ASN A 41 -5.52 9.14 17.59
C ASN A 41 -4.73 8.20 18.52
N SER A 42 -4.60 6.93 18.16
CA SER A 42 -3.80 5.97 18.94
C SER A 42 -2.30 6.32 18.89
N LEU A 43 -1.52 5.76 19.82
CA LEU A 43 -0.05 5.92 19.81
C LEU A 43 0.57 5.41 18.50
N LEU A 44 0.05 4.31 17.96
CA LEU A 44 0.48 3.77 16.66
C LEU A 44 0.18 4.76 15.52
N ALA A 45 -1.03 5.32 15.48
CA ALA A 45 -1.40 6.29 14.44
C ALA A 45 -0.56 7.58 14.50
N ARG A 46 -0.12 7.99 15.70
CA ARG A 46 0.84 9.10 15.87
C ARG A 46 2.23 8.72 15.39
N TRP A 47 2.68 7.50 15.65
CA TRP A 47 3.97 6.99 15.18
C TRP A 47 4.01 6.86 13.65
N GLU A 48 2.95 6.34 13.04
CA GLU A 48 2.79 6.28 11.57
C GLU A 48 2.93 7.68 10.94
N ARG A 49 2.25 8.68 11.49
CA ARG A 49 2.36 10.08 11.06
C ARG A 49 3.77 10.63 11.19
N PHE A 50 4.44 10.34 12.31
CA PHE A 50 5.82 10.76 12.52
C PHE A 50 6.77 10.19 11.46
N VAL A 51 6.71 8.88 11.21
CA VAL A 51 7.55 8.21 10.21
C VAL A 51 7.25 8.74 8.81
N TYR A 52 5.97 8.88 8.46
CA TYR A 52 5.54 9.41 7.16
C TYR A 52 6.10 10.81 6.89
N ASN A 53 5.97 11.73 7.86
CA ASN A 53 6.47 13.10 7.73
C ASN A 53 8.00 13.14 7.62
N LYS A 54 8.71 12.34 8.43
CA LYS A 54 10.17 12.21 8.32
C LYS A 54 10.61 11.74 6.93
N ALA A 55 9.94 10.73 6.38
CA ALA A 55 10.24 10.24 5.03
C ALA A 55 10.03 11.32 3.97
N LEU A 56 8.94 12.10 4.06
CA LEU A 56 8.70 13.23 3.16
C LEU A 56 9.78 14.30 3.25
N ASP A 57 10.24 14.64 4.45
CA ASP A 57 11.30 15.63 4.64
C ASP A 57 12.63 15.15 4.03
N ILE A 58 12.96 13.87 4.19
CA ILE A 58 14.12 13.25 3.55
C ILE A 58 14.00 13.35 2.01
N LEU A 59 12.84 13.01 1.44
CA LEU A 59 12.62 13.10 -0.01
C LEU A 59 12.73 14.53 -0.53
N LYS A 60 12.29 15.54 0.23
CA LYS A 60 12.47 16.96 -0.12
C LYS A 60 13.93 17.37 -0.15
N ILE A 61 14.74 16.85 0.78
CA ILE A 61 16.19 17.11 0.81
C ILE A 61 16.85 16.56 -0.45
N PHE A 62 16.53 15.34 -0.86
CA PHE A 62 17.12 14.72 -2.05
C PHE A 62 16.59 15.24 -3.39
N LYS A 63 15.49 16.00 -3.38
CA LYS A 63 14.93 16.64 -4.58
C LYS A 63 15.54 18.02 -4.87
N LYS A 64 16.34 18.56 -3.94
CA LYS A 64 17.05 19.84 -4.08
C LYS A 64 18.44 19.62 -4.67
#